data_AF-A0A7K2MEI7-F1
#
_entry.id   AF-A0A7K2MEI7-F1
#
_cell.length_a   1.000
_cell.length_b   1.000
_cell.length_c   1.000
_cell.angle_alpha   90.00
_cell.angle_beta   90.00
_cell.angle_gamma   90.00
#
_symmetry.space_group_name_H-M   'P 1'
#
loop_
_entity.id
_entity.type
_entity.pdbx_description
1 polymer ?
#
loop_
_entity_poly.entity_id
_entity_poly.type
_entity_poly.pdbx_seq_one_letter_code
_entity_poly.pdbx_strand_id
1 'polypeptide(L)'
;REVLDRICRDAPGLLRPGGVLLIVHSALSGPGRTLDLLREAGLKASVVRRRWIAFGPVLRARREWLRERGLLGSEDEKEELVVIRAERAL
;
A
#
# COMPACT_ATOMS: atom_id res chain seq x y z
N ARG A 1 3.21 -8.07 6.41
CA ARG A 1 2.02 -7.39 5.84
C ARG A 1 0.81 -7.39 6.77
N GLU A 2 0.84 -8.10 7.90
CA GLU A 2 -0.27 -8.25 8.85
C GLU A 2 -0.98 -6.94 9.23
N VAL A 3 -0.25 -5.84 9.38
CA VAL A 3 -0.84 -4.52 9.69
C VAL A 3 -1.76 -4.01 8.57
N LEU A 4 -1.33 -4.11 7.30
CA LEU A 4 -2.16 -3.67 6.16
C LEU A 4 -3.39 -4.56 6.02
N ASP A 5 -3.23 -5.87 6.19
CA ASP A 5 -4.32 -6.83 6.06
C ASP A 5 -5.39 -6.58 7.14
N ARG A 6 -4.96 -6.26 8.37
CA ARG A 6 -5.87 -5.85 9.46
C ARG A 6 -6.58 -4.54 9.14
N ILE A 7 -5.88 -3.52 8.65
CA ILE A 7 -6.50 -2.25 8.24
C ILE A 7 -7.56 -2.48 7.17
N CYS A 8 -7.27 -3.30 6.14
CA CYS A 8 -8.21 -3.56 5.06
C CYS A 8 -9.48 -4.26 5.56
N ARG A 9 -9.33 -5.19 6.51
CA ARG A 9 -10.45 -5.91 7.12
C ARG A 9 -11.33 -5.01 7.97
N ASP A 10 -10.72 -4.17 8.81
CA ASP A 10 -11.44 -3.45 9.86
C ASP A 10 -12.01 -2.10 9.37
N ALA A 11 -11.41 -1.51 8.32
CA ALA A 11 -11.76 -0.19 7.82
C ALA A 11 -13.25 0.04 7.49
N PRO A 12 -13.99 -0.87 6.83
CA PRO A 12 -15.38 -0.61 6.46
C PRO A 12 -16.28 -0.31 7.65
N GLY A 13 -16.08 -1.00 8.78
CA GLY A 13 -16.86 -0.78 10.02
C GLY A 13 -16.54 0.53 10.73
N LEU A 14 -15.40 1.15 10.41
CA LEU A 14 -14.93 2.40 11.01
C LEU A 14 -15.27 3.64 10.16
N LEU A 15 -15.70 3.45 8.91
CA LEU A 15 -16.08 4.53 8.00
C LEU A 15 -17.59 4.81 8.09
N ARG A 16 -17.98 6.08 8.20
CA ARG A 16 -19.36 6.51 7.93
C ARG A 16 -19.73 6.24 6.45
N PRO A 17 -21.02 6.19 6.07
CA PRO A 17 -21.42 6.19 4.66
C PRO A 17 -20.79 7.37 3.91
N GLY A 18 -20.23 7.12 2.71
CA GLY A 18 -19.42 8.09 1.95
C GLY A 18 -18.03 8.40 2.56
N GLY A 19 -17.65 7.72 3.64
CA GLY A 19 -16.35 7.87 4.29
C GLY A 19 -15.21 7.33 3.45
N VAL A 20 -14.03 7.95 3.56
CA VAL A 20 -12.85 7.64 2.75
C VAL A 20 -11.66 7.25 3.61
N LEU A 21 -10.99 6.17 3.23
CA LEU A 21 -9.67 5.77 3.70
C LEU A 21 -8.63 6.07 2.62
N LEU A 22 -7.52 6.70 3.03
CA LEU A 22 -6.33 6.86 2.20
C LEU A 22 -5.19 6.05 2.80
N ILE A 23 -4.62 5.14 2.01
CA ILE A 23 -3.44 4.36 2.40
C ILE A 23 -2.28 4.77 1.51
N VAL A 24 -1.17 5.16 2.13
CA VAL A 24 0.10 5.41 1.44
C VAL A 24 1.07 4.32 1.83
N HIS A 25 1.61 3.59 0.85
CA HIS A 25 2.64 2.59 1.12
C HIS A 25 3.55 2.37 -0.09
N SER A 26 4.70 1.74 0.14
CA SER A 26 5.62 1.32 -0.92
C SER A 26 4.97 0.29 -1.85
N ALA A 27 5.30 0.32 -3.15
CA ALA A 27 4.88 -0.69 -4.10
C ALA A 27 5.39 -2.09 -3.71
N LEU A 28 6.51 -2.17 -2.98
CA LEU A 28 7.02 -3.41 -2.38
C LEU A 28 6.03 -4.07 -1.41
N SER A 29 5.10 -3.29 -0.84
CA SER A 29 4.03 -3.80 0.01
C SER A 29 2.86 -4.37 -0.79
N GLY A 30 2.96 -4.55 -2.10
CA GLY A 30 2.01 -5.30 -2.94
C GLY A 30 0.63 -4.64 -3.11
N PRO A 31 0.53 -3.46 -3.74
CA PRO A 31 -0.72 -2.68 -3.84
C PRO A 31 -1.93 -3.44 -4.39
N GLY A 32 -1.73 -4.39 -5.31
CA GLY A 32 -2.82 -5.23 -5.83
C GLY A 32 -3.58 -5.94 -4.72
N ARG A 33 -2.88 -6.67 -3.85
CA ARG A 33 -3.50 -7.38 -2.73
C ARG A 33 -4.18 -6.43 -1.72
N THR A 34 -3.65 -5.22 -1.51
CA THR A 34 -4.32 -4.21 -0.69
C THR A 34 -5.65 -3.78 -1.32
N LEU A 35 -5.67 -3.53 -2.64
CA LEU A 35 -6.91 -3.21 -3.36
C LEU A 35 -7.91 -4.36 -3.28
N ASP A 36 -7.46 -5.60 -3.48
CA ASP A 36 -8.33 -6.77 -3.46
C ASP A 36 -8.98 -6.94 -2.10
N LEU A 37 -8.21 -6.88 -1.00
CA LEU A 37 -8.75 -6.96 0.36
C LEU A 37 -9.76 -5.85 0.67
N LEU A 38 -9.49 -4.60 0.25
CA LEU A 38 -10.42 -3.50 0.46
C LEU A 38 -11.72 -3.68 -0.32
N ARG A 39 -11.64 -4.23 -1.54
CA ARG A 39 -12.82 -4.54 -2.38
C ARG A 39 -13.62 -5.72 -1.83
N GLU A 40 -12.94 -6.79 -1.42
CA GLU A 40 -13.52 -7.94 -0.72
C GLU A 40 -14.24 -7.51 0.56
N ALA A 41 -13.70 -6.50 1.26
CA ALA A 41 -14.31 -5.89 2.45
C ALA A 41 -15.44 -4.89 2.13
N GLY A 42 -15.83 -4.74 0.86
CA GLY A 42 -16.99 -3.94 0.43
C GLY A 42 -16.70 -2.46 0.15
N LEU A 43 -15.43 -2.05 0.06
CA LEU A 43 -15.05 -0.66 -0.27
C LEU A 43 -14.78 -0.49 -1.78
N LYS A 44 -15.14 0.67 -2.31
CA LYS A 44 -14.73 1.09 -3.66
C LYS A 44 -13.28 1.57 -3.61
N ALA A 45 -12.33 0.72 -4.02
CA ALA A 45 -10.90 1.00 -3.91
C ALA A 45 -10.16 1.12 -5.27
N SER A 46 -9.29 2.12 -5.38
CA SER A 46 -8.38 2.33 -6.52
C SER A 46 -7.08 3.02 -6.11
N VAL A 47 -6.01 2.83 -6.91
CA VAL A 47 -4.81 3.66 -6.80
C VAL A 47 -5.12 5.01 -7.43
N VAL A 48 -4.98 6.07 -6.65
CA VAL A 48 -5.25 7.45 -7.09
C VAL A 48 -3.96 8.23 -7.38
N ARG A 49 -2.81 7.76 -6.89
CA ARG A 49 -1.52 8.38 -7.16
C ARG A 49 -0.38 7.38 -7.04
N ARG A 50 0.66 7.58 -7.86
CA ARG A 50 1.94 6.90 -7.77
C ARG A 50 3.06 7.94 -7.79
N ARG A 51 4.14 7.70 -7.05
CA ARG A 51 5.30 8.60 -7.03
C ARG A 51 6.59 7.85 -6.75
N TRP A 52 7.56 8.00 -7.64
CA TRP A 52 8.93 7.58 -7.38
C TRP A 52 9.63 8.59 -6.47
N ILE A 53 10.23 8.08 -5.39
CA ILE A 53 11.02 8.84 -4.42
C ILE A 53 12.35 8.14 -4.18
N ALA A 54 13.36 8.87 -3.71
CA ALA A 54 14.57 8.24 -3.20
C ALA A 54 14.24 7.35 -1.99
N PHE A 55 14.98 6.26 -1.80
CA PHE A 55 14.76 5.37 -0.66
C PHE A 55 14.73 6.10 0.68
N GLY A 56 13.77 5.76 1.52
CA GLY A 56 13.77 6.19 2.92
C GLY A 56 14.84 5.49 3.76
N PRO A 57 15.07 5.91 5.02
CA PRO A 57 16.02 5.27 5.93
C PRO A 57 15.81 3.76 6.08
N VAL A 58 14.55 3.31 6.07
CA VAL A 58 14.20 1.89 6.21
C VAL A 58 14.68 1.05 5.02
N LEU A 59 14.42 1.49 3.77
CA LEU A 59 14.89 0.75 2.59
C LEU A 59 16.41 0.83 2.46
N ARG A 60 17.03 1.97 2.78
CA ARG A 60 18.49 2.09 2.78
C ARG A 60 19.14 1.10 3.75
N ALA A 61 18.63 1.01 4.97
CA ALA A 61 19.14 0.08 5.99
C ALA A 61 18.93 -1.40 5.65
N ARG A 62 18.00 -1.72 4.73
CA ARG A 62 17.65 -3.11 4.34
C ARG A 62 17.96 -3.42 2.87
N ARG A 63 18.75 -2.58 2.20
CA ARG A 63 18.95 -2.62 0.73
C ARG A 63 19.49 -3.97 0.27
N GLU A 64 20.54 -4.46 0.92
CA GLU A 64 21.17 -5.74 0.57
C GLU A 64 20.20 -6.91 0.75
N TRP A 65 19.58 -7.00 1.92
CA TRP A 65 18.56 -8.02 2.20
C TRP A 65 17.39 -7.99 1.19
N LEU A 66 16.89 -6.81 0.83
CA LEU A 66 15.82 -6.67 -0.17
C LEU A 66 16.25 -7.16 -1.56
N ARG A 67 17.52 -6.95 -1.93
CA ARG A 67 18.09 -7.45 -3.21
C ARG A 67 18.26 -8.95 -3.21
N GLU A 68 18.81 -9.51 -2.14
CA GLU A 68 18.94 -10.97 -1.98
C GLU A 68 17.59 -11.68 -2.10
N ARG A 69 16.51 -11.02 -1.65
CA ARG A 69 15.14 -11.54 -1.80
C ARG A 69 14.48 -11.24 -3.14
N GLY A 70 15.19 -10.61 -4.07
CA GLY A 70 14.67 -10.23 -5.39
C GLY A 70 13.59 -9.16 -5.36
N LEU A 71 13.45 -8.44 -4.23
CA LEU A 71 12.45 -7.37 -4.06
C LEU A 71 12.96 -6.01 -4.55
N LEU A 72 14.27 -5.86 -4.73
CA LEU A 72 14.92 -4.70 -5.35
C LEU A 72 15.96 -5.16 -6.37
N GLY A 73 16.09 -4.41 -7.46
CA GLY A 73 17.18 -4.55 -8.42
C GLY A 73 18.53 -4.07 -7.87
N SER A 74 19.63 -4.52 -8.50
CA SER A 74 21.00 -4.10 -8.16
C SER A 74 21.24 -2.61 -8.39
N GLU A 75 20.49 -2.00 -9.31
CA GLU A 75 20.60 -0.57 -9.66
C GLU A 75 19.49 0.28 -9.04
N ASP A 76 18.55 -0.33 -8.31
CA ASP A 76 17.46 0.44 -7.71
C ASP A 76 18.01 1.37 -6.61
N GLU A 77 17.59 2.63 -6.70
CA GLU A 77 17.88 3.71 -5.73
C GLU A 77 16.62 4.49 -5.31
N LYS A 78 15.49 4.16 -5.93
CA LYS A 78 14.19 4.79 -5.74
C LYS A 78 13.14 3.74 -5.49
N GLU A 79 12.13 4.09 -4.71
CA GLU A 79 10.92 3.29 -4.55
C GLU A 79 9.72 4.03 -5.11
N GLU A 80 8.72 3.27 -5.57
CA GLU A 80 7.42 3.81 -5.90
C GLU A 80 6.54 3.78 -4.65
N LEU A 81 6.06 4.95 -4.22
CA LEU A 81 4.93 5.04 -3.29
C LEU A 81 3.63 5.04 -4.07
N VAL A 82 2.65 4.29 -3.55
CA VAL A 82 1.27 4.30 -4.04
C VAL A 82 0.35 4.95 -3.02
N VAL A 83 -0.67 5.64 -3.52
CA VAL A 83 -1.79 6.14 -2.72
C VAL A 83 -3.03 5.40 -3.17
N ILE A 84 -3.60 4.60 -2.28
CA ILE A 84 -4.88 3.92 -2.49
C ILE A 84 -5.96 4.73 -1.79
N ARG A 85 -7.04 5.03 -2.53
CA ARG A 85 -8.28 5.57 -1.99
C ARG A 85 -9.30 4.45 -1.95
N ALA A 86 -9.93 4.26 -0.79
CA ALA A 86 -11.05 3.36 -0.60
C ALA A 86 -12.23 4.13 0.02
N GLU A 87 -13.42 3.93 -0.53
CA GLU A 87 -14.62 4.63 -0.09
C GLU A 87 -15.73 3.65 0.28
N ARG A 88 -16.39 3.91 1.40
CA ARG A 88 -17.62 3.22 1.79
C ARG A 88 -18.78 3.86 1.02
N ALA A 89 -19.61 3.05 0.37
CA ALA A 89 -20.80 3.55 -0.33
C ALA A 89 -21.73 4.33 0.63
N LEU A 90 -22.55 5.21 0.05
CA LEU A 90 -23.60 5.94 0.75
C LEU A 90 -24.69 5.00 1.28
#